data_AF-A0A0R0L8V9-F1
#
_entry.id   AF-A0A0R0L8V9-F1
#
_cell.length_a   1.000
_cell.length_b   1.000
_cell.length_c   1.000
_cell.angle_alpha   90.00
_cell.angle_beta   90.00
_cell.angle_gamma   90.00
#
_symmetry.space_group_name_H-M   'P 1'
#
loop_
_entity.id
_entity.type
_entity.pdbx_description
1 polymer ?
#
loop_
_entity_poly.entity_id
_entity_poly.type
_entity_poly.pdbx_seq_one_letter_code
_entity_poly.pdbx_strand_id
1 'polypeptide(L)'
;MKEEEVNHCQIQEWYPMFKSVSIKTLIHQLPESFIQHLLDDSGPFLLPVSVLNEDALPNRIHNPDEEEDFQVSEGSGDEAEAWNFDPPFLLLS
;
A
#
# COMPACT_ATOMS: atom_id res chain seq x y z
N MET A 1 -19.84 12.63 -3.60
CA MET A 1 -19.43 11.80 -2.47
C MET A 1 -19.71 12.59 -1.21
N LYS A 2 -20.47 12.03 -0.28
CA LYS A 2 -20.72 12.62 1.04
C LYS A 2 -19.56 12.27 1.97
N GLU A 3 -19.27 13.14 2.94
CA GLU A 3 -18.23 12.89 3.95
C GLU A 3 -18.45 11.55 4.69
N GLU A 4 -19.69 11.25 5.03
CA GLU A 4 -20.09 9.98 5.65
C GLU A 4 -19.70 8.76 4.80
N GLU A 5 -19.85 8.85 3.48
CA GLU A 5 -19.47 7.76 2.56
C GLU A 5 -17.95 7.56 2.56
N VAL A 6 -17.16 8.64 2.62
CA VAL A 6 -15.69 8.57 2.74
C VAL A 6 -15.29 7.96 4.09
N ASN A 7 -15.96 8.36 5.17
CA ASN A 7 -15.65 7.91 6.51
C ASN A 7 -15.86 6.39 6.66
N HIS A 8 -16.95 5.83 6.14
CA HIS A 8 -17.18 4.38 6.15
C HIS A 8 -16.10 3.57 5.43
N CYS A 9 -15.37 4.17 4.50
CA CYS A 9 -14.25 3.52 3.80
C CYS A 9 -12.94 3.54 4.58
N GLN A 10 -12.84 4.27 5.69
CA GLN A 10 -11.64 4.26 6.53
C GLN A 10 -11.47 2.90 7.20
N ILE A 11 -10.24 2.39 7.24
CA ILE A 11 -9.92 1.09 7.85
C ILE A 11 -10.39 0.99 9.30
N GLN A 12 -10.40 2.10 10.03
CA GLN A 12 -10.84 2.13 11.43
C GLN A 12 -12.34 1.81 11.58
N GLU A 13 -13.16 2.16 10.59
CA GLU A 13 -14.61 1.93 10.60
C GLU A 13 -14.97 0.51 10.19
N TRP A 14 -14.42 0.02 9.06
CA TRP A 14 -14.82 -1.29 8.53
C TRP A 14 -14.06 -2.47 9.16
N TYR A 15 -12.80 -2.31 9.57
CA TYR A 15 -11.99 -3.42 10.06
C TYR A 15 -12.60 -4.18 11.26
N PRO A 16 -13.22 -3.52 12.26
CA PRO A 16 -13.90 -4.23 13.35
C PRO A 16 -15.00 -5.19 12.89
N MET A 17 -15.75 -4.82 11.84
CA MET A 17 -16.85 -5.62 11.30
C MET A 17 -16.34 -6.81 10.44
N PHE A 18 -15.20 -6.65 9.77
CA PHE A 18 -14.65 -7.64 8.83
C PHE A 18 -13.37 -8.32 9.32
N LYS A 19 -13.09 -8.26 10.63
CA LYS A 19 -11.85 -8.77 11.24
C LYS A 19 -11.55 -10.25 10.92
N SER A 20 -12.57 -11.08 10.77
CA SER A 20 -12.43 -12.52 10.46
C SER A 20 -12.04 -12.82 9.01
N VAL A 21 -12.28 -11.87 8.10
CA VAL A 21 -12.07 -12.02 6.66
C VAL A 21 -11.03 -11.03 6.11
N SER A 22 -10.32 -10.34 7.00
CA SER A 22 -9.28 -9.38 6.66
C SER A 22 -7.94 -9.80 7.25
N ILE A 23 -6.86 -9.24 6.69
CA ILE A 23 -5.52 -9.44 7.22
C ILE A 23 -5.45 -8.82 8.62
N LYS A 24 -4.83 -9.55 9.55
CA LYS A 24 -4.63 -9.08 10.92
C LYS A 24 -3.90 -7.73 10.90
N THR A 25 -4.61 -6.71 11.36
CA THR A 25 -4.16 -5.32 11.36
C THR A 25 -4.18 -4.77 12.79
N LEU A 26 -3.16 -3.99 13.13
CA LEU A 26 -3.07 -3.19 14.35
C LEU A 26 -3.18 -1.72 13.95
N ILE A 27 -4.11 -1.00 14.57
CA ILE A 27 -4.38 0.41 14.25
C ILE A 27 -3.67 1.26 15.31
N HIS A 28 -2.73 2.09 14.87
CA HIS A 28 -2.04 3.05 15.72
C HIS A 28 -2.56 4.47 15.47
N GLN A 29 -2.75 5.23 16.54
CA GLN A 29 -2.97 6.67 16.43
C GLN A 29 -1.69 7.34 15.94
N LEU A 30 -1.84 8.25 14.98
CA LEU A 30 -0.71 8.95 14.39
C LEU A 30 -0.30 10.11 15.30
N PRO A 31 0.96 10.20 15.76
CA PRO A 31 1.40 11.34 16.56
C PRO A 31 1.30 12.65 15.78
N GLU A 32 0.90 13.74 16.44
CA GLU A 32 0.75 15.06 15.81
C GLU A 32 2.07 15.55 15.17
N SER A 33 3.21 15.29 15.82
CA SER A 33 4.52 15.63 15.26
C SER A 33 4.81 14.90 13.95
N PHE A 34 4.29 13.68 13.79
CA PHE A 34 4.42 12.92 12.54
C PHE A 34 3.45 13.46 11.48
N ILE A 35 2.24 13.88 11.86
CA ILE A 35 1.31 14.57 10.95
C ILE A 35 1.94 15.86 10.42
N GLN A 36 2.50 16.69 11.30
CA GLN A 36 3.20 17.92 10.91
C GLN A 36 4.36 17.65 9.97
N HIS A 37 5.12 16.58 10.22
CA HIS A 37 6.19 16.15 9.32
C HIS A 37 5.67 15.73 7.93
N LEU A 38 4.54 15.02 7.86
CA LEU A 38 3.90 14.65 6.59
C LEU A 38 3.32 15.85 5.83
N LEU A 39 2.89 16.90 6.55
CA LEU A 39 2.28 18.10 5.99
C LEU A 39 3.30 19.17 5.59
N ASP A 40 4.57 19.05 5.99
CA ASP A 40 5.61 20.03 5.64
C ASP A 40 6.00 19.91 4.17
N ASP A 41 5.61 20.91 3.37
CA ASP A 41 5.90 21.05 1.95
C ASP A 41 7.08 21.99 1.66
N SER A 42 7.77 22.47 2.70
CA SER A 42 8.83 23.49 2.58
C SER A 42 10.11 22.98 1.93
N GLY A 43 10.25 21.67 1.70
CA GLY A 43 11.49 21.05 1.24
C GLY A 43 11.31 19.59 0.80
N PRO A 44 12.42 18.87 0.54
CA PRO A 44 12.37 17.46 0.23
C PRO A 44 11.85 16.65 1.43
N PHE A 45 11.16 15.54 1.15
CA PHE A 45 10.74 14.61 2.19
C PHE A 45 11.96 13.91 2.79
N LEU A 46 12.34 14.29 4.01
CA LEU A 46 13.46 13.71 4.73
C LEU A 46 12.96 12.72 5.78
N LEU A 47 13.45 11.49 5.77
CA LEU A 47 13.11 10.54 6.81
C LEU A 47 13.63 11.02 8.17
N PRO A 48 12.83 10.93 9.25
CA PRO A 48 13.30 11.25 10.59
C PRO A 48 14.50 10.37 10.94
N VAL A 49 15.51 10.96 11.59
CA VAL A 49 16.62 10.19 12.16
C VAL A 49 16.02 9.20 13.16
N SER A 50 16.20 7.90 12.94
CA SER A 50 15.70 6.90 13.87
C SER A 50 16.38 7.06 15.23
N VAL A 51 15.72 6.68 16.32
CA VAL A 51 16.32 6.75 17.67
C VAL A 51 17.61 5.93 17.80
N LEU A 52 17.82 4.96 16.91
CA LEU A 52 19.01 4.12 16.83
C LEU A 52 20.01 4.59 15.74
N ASN A 53 19.69 5.64 14.98
CA ASN A 53 20.45 6.10 13.80
C ASN A 53 20.67 5.00 12.74
N GLU A 54 19.77 4.01 12.71
CA GLU A 54 19.66 2.98 11.69
C GLU A 54 18.67 3.43 10.61
N ASP A 55 18.82 2.91 9.38
CA ASP A 55 17.88 3.15 8.31
C ASP A 55 16.49 2.63 8.71
N ALA A 56 15.50 3.51 8.72
CA ALA A 56 14.13 3.18 9.10
C ALA A 56 13.38 2.47 7.97
N LEU A 57 13.92 2.48 6.75
CA LEU A 57 13.35 1.71 5.66
C LEU A 57 13.59 0.23 5.94
N PRO A 58 12.57 -0.63 5.78
CA PRO A 58 12.82 -2.06 5.81
C PRO A 58 13.92 -2.34 4.80
N ASN A 59 14.98 -3.02 5.23
CA ASN A 59 15.97 -3.60 4.32
C ASN A 59 15.19 -4.51 3.38
N ARG A 60 14.68 -3.96 2.28
CA ARG A 60 14.07 -4.73 1.21
C ARG A 60 15.22 -5.60 0.78
N ILE A 61 15.16 -6.87 1.17
CA ILE A 61 16.10 -7.89 0.74
C ILE A 61 16.12 -7.70 -0.77
N HIS A 62 17.21 -7.13 -1.27
CA HIS A 62 17.39 -6.87 -2.67
C HIS A 62 17.51 -8.28 -3.24
N ASN A 63 16.40 -8.84 -3.71
CA ASN A 63 16.44 -10.12 -4.39
C ASN A 63 17.14 -9.80 -5.71
N PRO A 64 18.37 -10.31 -5.95
CA PRO A 64 19.12 -9.95 -7.15
C PRO A 64 18.45 -10.41 -8.46
N ASP A 65 17.33 -11.14 -8.35
CA ASP A 65 16.56 -11.68 -9.47
C ASP A 65 15.25 -10.91 -9.78
N GLU A 66 14.94 -9.79 -9.11
CA GLU A 66 13.63 -9.11 -9.23
C GLU A 66 13.73 -7.64 -9.64
N GLU A 67 14.33 -7.38 -10.79
CA GLU A 67 14.13 -6.15 -11.58
C GLU A 67 13.86 -6.52 -13.04
N GLU A 68 12.86 -7.37 -13.30
CA GLU A 68 12.11 -7.28 -14.55
C GLU A 68 11.00 -6.25 -14.32
N ASP A 69 11.32 -4.99 -14.61
CA ASP A 69 10.33 -3.92 -14.72
C ASP A 69 9.14 -4.44 -15.51
N PHE A 70 7.95 -4.35 -14.92
CA PHE A 70 6.70 -4.68 -15.60
C PHE A 70 6.53 -3.71 -16.79
N GLN A 71 7.08 -4.07 -17.94
CA GLN A 71 6.85 -3.38 -19.19
C GLN A 71 5.44 -3.74 -19.65
N VAL A 72 4.49 -2.83 -19.43
CA VAL A 72 3.26 -2.81 -20.21
C VAL A 72 3.67 -2.57 -21.66
N SER A 73 3.68 -3.64 -22.46
CA SER A 73 3.83 -3.51 -23.90
C SER A 73 2.59 -2.80 -24.42
N GLU A 74 2.73 -1.53 -24.82
CA GLU A 74 1.73 -0.82 -25.63
C GLU A 74 1.70 -1.45 -27.03
N GLY A 75 1.09 -2.63 -27.13
CA GLY A 75 0.74 -3.27 -28.39
C GLY A 75 -0.59 -2.73 -28.87
N SER A 76 -0.55 -1.81 -29.84
CA SER A 76 -1.69 -1.39 -30.66
C SER A 76 -2.41 -2.63 -31.22
N GLY A 77 -3.62 -2.89 -30.74
CA GLY A 77 -4.48 -3.98 -31.15
C GLY A 77 -5.90 -3.62 -30.78
N ASP A 78 -6.60 -3.05 -31.76
CA ASP A 78 -8.03 -2.78 -31.75
C ASP A 78 -8.84 -4.06 -31.41
N GLU A 79 -10.12 -3.87 -31.10
CA GLU A 79 -11.15 -4.91 -30.88
C GLU A 79 -11.33 -5.39 -29.43
N ALA A 80 -12.39 -4.87 -28.80
CA ALA A 80 -12.82 -5.17 -27.45
C ALA A 80 -13.36 -6.61 -27.33
N GLU A 81 -12.68 -7.49 -26.59
CA GLU A 81 -13.29 -8.71 -26.02
C GLU A 81 -12.47 -9.27 -24.84
N ALA A 82 -13.14 -9.46 -23.71
CA ALA A 82 -12.79 -10.31 -22.56
C ALA A 82 -11.41 -10.12 -21.87
N TRP A 83 -11.38 -9.30 -20.80
CA TRP A 83 -10.39 -9.47 -19.74
C TRP A 83 -10.72 -10.70 -18.88
N ASN A 84 -10.34 -11.88 -19.40
CA ASN A 84 -10.20 -13.10 -18.61
C ASN A 84 -8.92 -12.98 -17.77
N PHE A 85 -9.02 -12.46 -16.55
CA PHE A 85 -8.00 -12.73 -15.53
C PHE A 85 -8.43 -13.95 -14.72
N ASP A 86 -8.04 -15.12 -15.20
CA ASP A 86 -8.03 -16.34 -14.38
C ASP A 86 -7.06 -16.12 -13.20
N PRO A 87 -7.50 -16.22 -11.93
CA PRO A 87 -6.57 -16.21 -10.81
C PRO A 87 -5.79 -17.54 -10.84
N PRO A 88 -4.45 -17.53 -10.72
CA PRO A 88 -3.71 -18.77 -10.58
C PRO A 88 -4.10 -19.38 -9.24
N PHE A 89 -4.71 -20.56 -9.34
CA PHE A 89 -4.97 -21.50 -8.26
C PHE A 89 -3.81 -21.54 -7.25
N LEU A 90 -4.08 -21.10 -6.02
CA LEU A 90 -3.36 -21.57 -4.85
C LEU A 90 -3.96 -22.95 -4.48
N LEU A 91 -3.53 -23.99 -5.18
CA LEU A 91 -3.66 -25.38 -4.73
C LEU A 91 -2.24 -25.86 -4.38
N LEU A 92 -1.88 -25.66 -3.11
CA LEU A 92 -0.75 -26.31 -2.46
C LEU A 92 -1.26 -27.64 -1.90
N SER A 93 -0.58 -28.72 -2.34
CA SER A 93 -0.78 -30.16 -2.02
C SER A 93 -1.97 -30.87 -2.66
#